data_AF-A0A517XQT5-F1
#
_entry.id   AF-A0A517XQT5-F1
#
_cell.length_a   1.000
_cell.length_b   1.000
_cell.length_c   1.000
_cell.angle_alpha   90.00
_cell.angle_beta   90.00
_cell.angle_gamma   90.00
#
_symmetry.space_group_name_H-M   'P 1'
#
loop_
_entity.id
_entity.type
_entity.pdbx_description
1 polymer ?
#
loop_
_entity_poly.entity_id
_entity_poly.type
_entity_poly.pdbx_seq_one_letter_code
_entity_poly.pdbx_strand_id
1 'polypeptide(L)'
;MADAALATKQATTEASKLLALIKRAEGGDATALPALRESLALPGIADVLGGDVARKAADRFLDAFCGKHLATREATATKMAQLRTELAGANSTAVERLLADRAVLCWFHVHKLEISYAGKESMSLALADHYQKCIDRAHRRYLSALKALAEVRKLNVTVQLNIARKQVNVAGAAAGV
;
A
#
# COMPACT_ATOMS: atom_id res chain seq x y z
N MET A 1 0.41 -30.86 -22.42
CA MET A 1 -0.85 -30.90 -21.65
C MET A 1 -0.72 -31.65 -20.32
N ALA A 2 0.07 -32.73 -20.24
CA ALA A 2 0.28 -33.48 -18.99
C ALA A 2 0.99 -32.66 -17.87
N ASP A 3 2.01 -31.87 -18.21
CA ASP A 3 2.75 -31.06 -17.22
C ASP A 3 1.93 -29.93 -16.58
N ALA A 4 1.04 -29.29 -17.35
CA ALA A 4 0.15 -28.24 -16.85
C ALA A 4 -0.89 -28.79 -15.84
N ALA A 5 -1.38 -30.01 -16.08
CA ALA A 5 -2.30 -30.68 -15.16
C ALA A 5 -1.59 -31.10 -13.86
N LEU A 6 -0.32 -31.52 -13.92
CA LEU A 6 0.48 -31.86 -12.75
C LEU A 6 0.81 -30.62 -11.90
N ALA A 7 1.22 -29.53 -12.54
CA ALA A 7 1.51 -28.25 -11.87
C ALA A 7 0.26 -27.66 -11.19
N THR A 8 -0.90 -27.74 -11.84
CA THR A 8 -2.18 -27.32 -11.27
C THR A 8 -2.55 -28.14 -10.04
N LYS A 9 -2.36 -29.47 -10.11
CA LYS A 9 -2.66 -30.40 -8.99
C LYS A 9 -1.71 -30.21 -7.80
N GLN A 10 -0.43 -29.92 -8.05
CA GLN A 10 0.55 -29.59 -7.02
C GLN A 10 0.21 -28.25 -6.36
N ALA A 11 -0.10 -27.21 -7.14
CA ALA A 11 -0.50 -25.90 -6.61
C ALA A 11 -1.75 -25.98 -5.71
N THR A 12 -2.77 -26.77 -6.10
CA THR A 12 -3.96 -27.00 -5.27
C THR A 12 -3.65 -27.75 -3.97
N THR A 13 -2.68 -28.67 -4.00
CA THR A 13 -2.25 -29.43 -2.82
C THR A 13 -1.53 -28.52 -1.83
N GLU A 14 -0.61 -27.68 -2.31
CA GLU A 14 0.13 -26.74 -1.46
C GLU A 14 -0.78 -25.66 -0.87
N ALA A 15 -1.74 -25.14 -1.65
CA ALA A 15 -2.74 -24.21 -1.14
C ALA A 15 -3.61 -24.83 -0.02
N SER A 16 -4.00 -26.10 -0.17
CA SER A 16 -4.79 -26.82 0.83
C SER A 16 -4.00 -27.05 2.13
N LYS A 17 -2.71 -27.37 2.04
CA LYS A 17 -1.82 -27.52 3.20
C LYS A 17 -1.66 -26.19 3.95
N LEU A 18 -1.43 -25.10 3.22
CA LEU A 18 -1.32 -23.77 3.80
C LEU A 18 -2.62 -23.37 4.53
N LEU A 19 -3.78 -23.60 3.92
CA LEU A 19 -5.08 -23.36 4.55
C LEU A 19 -5.24 -24.12 5.87
N ALA A 20 -4.80 -25.39 5.92
CA ALA A 20 -4.86 -26.21 7.12
C ALA A 20 -3.94 -25.68 8.24
N LEU A 21 -2.73 -25.21 7.89
CA LEU A 21 -1.81 -24.59 8.84
C LEU A 21 -2.40 -23.30 9.43
N ILE A 22 -3.02 -22.46 8.59
CA ILE A 22 -3.66 -21.21 9.03
C ILE A 22 -4.79 -21.51 10.01
N LYS A 23 -5.71 -22.41 9.67
CA LYS A 23 -6.84 -22.76 10.54
C LYS A 23 -6.39 -23.29 11.90
N ARG A 24 -5.32 -24.09 11.94
CA ARG A 24 -4.72 -24.57 13.20
C ARG A 24 -4.15 -23.41 14.02
N ALA A 25 -3.38 -22.53 13.39
CA ALA A 25 -2.81 -21.36 14.05
C ALA A 25 -3.90 -20.40 14.57
N GLU A 26 -4.98 -20.16 13.80
CA GLU A 26 -6.16 -19.38 14.21
C GLU A 26 -6.89 -20.00 15.39
N GLY A 27 -6.92 -21.34 15.48
CA GLY A 27 -7.45 -22.09 16.62
C GLY A 27 -6.54 -22.11 17.85
N GLY A 28 -5.38 -21.45 17.82
CA GLY A 28 -4.44 -21.35 18.94
C GLY A 28 -3.39 -22.47 19.01
N ASP A 29 -3.30 -23.33 18.00
CA ASP A 29 -2.28 -24.39 17.94
C ASP A 29 -0.90 -23.80 17.61
N ALA A 30 -0.11 -23.53 18.65
CA ALA A 30 1.25 -23.01 18.54
C ALA A 30 2.21 -23.95 17.77
N THR A 31 1.90 -25.25 17.67
CA THR A 31 2.73 -26.21 16.93
C THR A 31 2.66 -26.03 15.41
N ALA A 32 1.66 -25.29 14.91
CA ALA A 32 1.56 -24.93 13.49
C ALA A 32 2.52 -23.79 13.08
N LEU A 33 3.04 -23.02 14.04
CA LEU A 33 3.83 -21.80 13.76
C LEU A 33 5.15 -22.05 13.01
N PRO A 34 5.95 -23.10 13.29
CA PRO A 34 7.17 -23.36 12.53
C PRO A 34 6.91 -23.56 11.02
N ALA A 35 5.97 -24.44 10.66
CA ALA A 35 5.60 -24.68 9.26
C ALA A 35 4.94 -23.46 8.60
N LEU A 36 4.18 -22.67 9.38
CA LEU A 36 3.63 -21.40 8.90
C LEU A 36 4.74 -20.37 8.60
N ARG A 37 5.80 -20.30 9.41
CA ARG A 37 6.95 -19.41 9.15
C ARG A 37 7.71 -19.79 7.88
N GLU A 38 7.87 -21.09 7.61
CA GLU A 38 8.45 -21.55 6.36
C GLU A 38 7.62 -21.11 5.16
N SER A 39 6.30 -21.20 5.26
CA SER A 39 5.39 -20.71 4.21
C SER A 39 5.47 -19.19 4.04
N LEU A 40 5.54 -18.43 5.15
CA LEU A 40 5.66 -16.97 5.14
C LEU A 40 6.98 -16.46 4.57
N ALA A 41 8.03 -17.29 4.51
CA ALA A 41 9.30 -16.94 3.88
C ALA A 41 9.18 -16.83 2.35
N LEU A 42 8.14 -17.39 1.75
CA LEU A 42 7.88 -17.27 0.32
C LEU A 42 7.32 -15.87 -0.01
N PRO A 43 7.82 -15.21 -1.08
CA PRO A 43 7.34 -13.89 -1.49
C PRO A 43 5.82 -13.85 -1.69
N GLY A 44 5.17 -12.81 -1.16
CA GLY A 44 3.74 -12.56 -1.32
C GLY A 44 2.83 -13.38 -0.40
N ILE A 45 3.31 -14.44 0.26
CA ILE A 45 2.47 -15.22 1.19
C ILE A 45 2.05 -14.38 2.39
N ALA A 46 2.96 -13.57 2.93
CA ALA A 46 2.61 -12.62 4.00
C ALA A 46 1.43 -11.72 3.58
N ASP A 47 1.44 -11.18 2.36
CA ASP A 47 0.38 -10.29 1.86
C ASP A 47 -0.95 -11.02 1.66
N VAL A 48 -0.92 -12.25 1.13
CA VAL A 48 -2.11 -13.11 0.99
C VAL A 48 -2.75 -13.41 2.36
N LEU A 49 -1.93 -13.57 3.39
CA LEU A 49 -2.40 -13.74 4.78
C LEU A 49 -2.73 -12.43 5.48
N GLY A 50 -2.68 -11.31 4.75
CA GLY A 50 -3.03 -10.00 5.24
C GLY A 50 -1.97 -9.37 6.14
N GLY A 51 -0.70 -9.72 5.94
CA GLY A 51 0.46 -9.06 6.55
C GLY A 51 0.57 -7.59 6.11
N ASP A 52 0.02 -7.23 4.95
CA ASP A 52 -0.12 -5.84 4.52
C ASP A 52 -1.21 -5.13 5.33
N VAL A 53 -0.78 -4.56 6.46
CA VAL A 53 -1.63 -3.78 7.37
C VAL A 53 -2.14 -2.48 6.74
N ALA A 54 -1.39 -1.89 5.79
CA ALA A 54 -1.81 -0.68 5.12
C ALA A 54 -2.98 -0.97 4.16
N ARG A 55 -2.90 -2.09 3.43
CA ARG A 55 -4.00 -2.60 2.62
C ARG A 55 -5.23 -2.91 3.46
N LYS A 56 -5.08 -3.61 4.58
CA LYS A 56 -6.18 -3.87 5.53
C LYS A 56 -6.85 -2.59 6.01
N ALA A 57 -6.06 -1.57 6.37
CA ALA A 57 -6.61 -0.28 6.78
C ALA A 57 -7.41 0.37 5.63
N ALA A 58 -6.87 0.36 4.41
CA ALA A 58 -7.56 0.90 3.24
C ALA A 58 -8.89 0.17 2.96
N ASP A 59 -8.92 -1.16 3.04
CA ASP A 59 -10.13 -1.96 2.84
C ASP A 59 -11.20 -1.62 3.89
N ARG A 60 -10.81 -1.45 5.17
CA ARG A 60 -11.74 -1.04 6.23
C ARG A 60 -12.30 0.35 6.02
N PHE A 61 -11.47 1.26 5.52
CA PHE A 61 -11.89 2.61 5.16
C PHE A 61 -12.85 2.62 3.96
N LEU A 62 -12.60 1.78 2.96
CA LEU A 62 -13.50 1.57 1.81
C LEU A 62 -14.84 0.99 2.23
N ASP A 63 -14.83 -0.07 3.04
CA ASP A 63 -16.05 -0.72 3.53
C ASP A 63 -16.89 0.27 4.36
N ALA A 64 -16.25 1.06 5.21
CA ALA A 64 -16.93 2.08 6.01
C ALA A 64 -17.52 3.24 5.18
N PHE A 65 -16.92 3.56 4.03
CA PHE A 65 -17.40 4.63 3.15
C PHE A 65 -18.49 4.16 2.18
N CYS A 66 -18.30 2.98 1.58
CA CYS A 66 -19.18 2.48 0.52
C CYS A 66 -20.37 1.67 1.07
N GLY A 67 -20.28 1.18 2.31
CA GLY A 67 -21.29 0.31 2.89
C GLY A 67 -21.55 -0.91 2.00
N LYS A 68 -22.82 -1.11 1.60
CA LYS A 68 -23.24 -2.24 0.74
C LYS A 68 -23.19 -1.92 -0.77
N HIS A 69 -22.77 -0.72 -1.16
CA HIS A 69 -22.76 -0.31 -2.57
C HIS A 69 -21.54 -0.88 -3.31
N LEU A 70 -21.69 -2.09 -3.85
CA LEU A 70 -20.62 -2.85 -4.49
C LEU A 70 -19.97 -2.10 -5.66
N ALA A 71 -20.77 -1.46 -6.53
CA ALA A 71 -20.25 -0.70 -7.66
C ALA A 71 -19.38 0.49 -7.21
N THR A 72 -19.83 1.25 -6.21
CA THR A 72 -19.06 2.37 -5.64
C THR A 72 -17.78 1.87 -4.98
N ARG A 73 -17.84 0.75 -4.27
CA ARG A 73 -16.66 0.13 -3.64
C ARG A 73 -15.61 -0.24 -4.69
N GLU A 74 -16.02 -0.92 -5.75
CA GLU A 74 -15.11 -1.35 -6.82
C GLU A 74 -14.52 -0.14 -7.57
N ALA A 75 -15.34 0.84 -7.91
CA ALA A 75 -14.87 2.07 -8.56
C ALA A 75 -13.87 2.84 -7.68
N THR A 76 -14.16 2.97 -6.38
CA THR A 76 -13.29 3.69 -5.45
C THR A 76 -11.97 2.94 -5.23
N ALA A 77 -12.02 1.61 -5.03
CA ALA A 77 -10.83 0.79 -4.89
C ALA A 77 -9.95 0.84 -6.15
N THR A 78 -10.57 0.77 -7.33
CA THR A 78 -9.90 0.91 -8.63
C THR A 78 -9.23 2.28 -8.77
N LYS A 79 -9.93 3.36 -8.43
CA LYS A 79 -9.34 4.71 -8.49
C LYS A 79 -8.16 4.87 -7.53
N MET A 80 -8.26 4.33 -6.32
CA MET A 80 -7.14 4.31 -5.39
C MET A 80 -5.96 3.49 -5.94
N ALA A 81 -6.20 2.37 -6.61
CA ALA A 81 -5.13 1.59 -7.25
C ALA A 81 -4.45 2.37 -8.39
N GLN A 82 -5.23 3.00 -9.26
CA GLN A 82 -4.70 3.86 -10.34
C GLN A 82 -3.82 4.99 -9.78
N LEU A 83 -4.30 5.71 -8.76
CA LEU A 83 -3.54 6.78 -8.12
C LEU A 83 -2.24 6.27 -7.49
N ARG A 84 -2.22 5.06 -6.90
CA ARG A 84 -0.97 4.47 -6.37
C ARG A 84 0.03 4.23 -7.47
N THR A 85 -0.41 3.65 -8.59
CA THR A 85 0.46 3.39 -9.75
C THR A 85 1.01 4.69 -10.33
N GLU A 86 0.15 5.69 -10.54
CA GLU A 86 0.54 7.02 -11.02
C GLU A 86 1.54 7.69 -10.07
N LEU A 87 1.25 7.68 -8.76
CA LEU A 87 2.11 8.31 -7.76
C LEU A 87 3.41 7.54 -7.52
N ALA A 88 3.46 6.23 -7.64
CA ALA A 88 4.70 5.47 -7.52
C ALA A 88 5.60 5.69 -8.75
N GLY A 89 5.03 5.54 -9.95
CA GLY A 89 5.78 5.53 -11.21
C GLY A 89 6.48 4.20 -11.48
N ALA A 90 6.91 4.00 -12.74
CA ALA A 90 7.37 2.71 -13.26
C ALA A 90 8.62 2.14 -12.55
N ASN A 91 9.56 3.01 -12.16
CA ASN A 91 10.84 2.61 -11.56
C ASN A 91 10.94 3.02 -10.08
N SER A 92 9.82 2.92 -9.36
CA SER A 92 9.77 3.30 -7.95
C SER A 92 10.65 2.42 -7.05
N THR A 93 11.33 3.06 -6.10
CA THR A 93 11.96 2.43 -4.95
C THR A 93 10.93 1.93 -3.95
N ALA A 94 11.33 1.08 -2.99
CA ALA A 94 10.44 0.60 -1.93
C ALA A 94 9.84 1.76 -1.09
N VAL A 95 10.64 2.78 -0.78
CA VAL A 95 10.19 3.95 -0.02
C VAL A 95 9.17 4.77 -0.82
N GLU A 96 9.40 4.96 -2.13
CA GLU A 96 8.45 5.66 -3.00
C GLU A 96 7.11 4.92 -3.10
N ARG A 97 7.11 3.58 -3.16
CA ARG A 97 5.88 2.78 -3.12
C ARG A 97 5.11 2.97 -1.81
N LEU A 98 5.79 2.87 -0.68
CA LEU A 98 5.17 3.08 0.65
C LEU A 98 4.59 4.50 0.80
N LEU A 99 5.31 5.51 0.30
CA LEU A 99 4.84 6.90 0.32
C LEU A 99 3.67 7.13 -0.64
N ALA A 100 3.66 6.50 -1.82
CA ALA A 100 2.53 6.53 -2.74
C ALA A 100 1.28 5.89 -2.10
N ASP A 101 1.41 4.71 -1.49
CA ASP A 101 0.33 4.08 -0.73
C ASP A 101 -0.22 4.99 0.37
N ARG A 102 0.69 5.60 1.14
CA ARG A 102 0.31 6.53 2.20
C ARG A 102 -0.39 7.77 1.66
N ALA A 103 0.10 8.35 0.56
CA ALA A 103 -0.49 9.52 -0.07
C ALA A 103 -1.92 9.22 -0.55
N VAL A 104 -2.14 8.07 -1.18
CA VAL A 104 -3.48 7.65 -1.62
C VAL A 104 -4.42 7.41 -0.44
N LEU A 105 -3.94 6.80 0.65
CA LEU A 105 -4.78 6.61 1.84
C LEU A 105 -5.16 7.95 2.49
N CYS A 106 -4.23 8.92 2.53
CA CYS A 106 -4.53 10.27 3.01
C CYS A 106 -5.50 11.03 2.10
N TRP A 107 -5.32 10.91 0.77
CA TRP A 107 -6.24 11.46 -0.25
C TRP A 107 -7.66 10.92 -0.04
N PHE A 108 -7.81 9.61 0.09
CA PHE A 108 -9.10 8.98 0.35
C PHE A 108 -9.73 9.51 1.65
N HIS A 109 -8.92 9.58 2.72
CA HIS A 109 -9.42 9.98 4.04
C HIS A 109 -9.90 11.43 4.08
N VAL A 110 -9.17 12.39 3.50
CA VAL A 110 -9.59 13.80 3.51
C VAL A 110 -10.91 13.98 2.77
N HIS A 111 -11.04 13.42 1.57
CA HIS A 111 -12.28 13.53 0.79
C HIS A 111 -13.45 12.78 1.41
N LYS A 112 -13.20 11.63 2.04
CA LYS A 112 -14.23 10.92 2.82
C LYS A 112 -14.78 11.79 3.96
N LEU A 113 -13.92 12.54 4.66
CA LEU A 113 -14.35 13.45 5.71
C LEU A 113 -15.13 14.64 5.16
N GLU A 114 -14.69 15.23 4.05
CA GLU A 114 -15.38 16.33 3.36
C GLU A 114 -16.79 15.92 2.90
N ILE A 115 -16.92 14.75 2.26
CA ILE A 115 -18.23 14.19 1.86
C ILE A 115 -19.10 13.95 3.08
N SER A 116 -18.53 13.38 4.16
CA SER A 116 -19.27 13.11 5.40
C SER A 116 -19.76 14.39 6.07
N TYR A 117 -18.99 15.48 5.97
CA TYR A 117 -19.35 16.79 6.50
C TYR A 117 -20.42 17.47 5.64
N ALA A 118 -20.24 17.49 4.31
CA ALA A 118 -21.17 18.11 3.36
C ALA A 118 -22.53 17.39 3.31
N GLY A 119 -22.56 16.08 3.54
CA GLY A 119 -23.80 15.28 3.54
C GLY A 119 -24.65 15.42 4.80
N LYS A 120 -24.34 16.34 5.72
CA LYS A 120 -25.09 16.53 6.96
C LYS A 120 -26.11 17.66 6.81
N GLU A 121 -27.39 17.33 6.87
CA GLU A 121 -28.49 18.30 6.77
C GLU A 121 -28.58 19.25 7.97
N SER A 122 -28.20 18.78 9.17
CA SER A 122 -28.13 19.59 10.38
C SER A 122 -27.06 19.09 11.33
N MET A 123 -26.42 20.01 12.05
CA MET A 123 -25.45 19.69 13.10
C MET A 123 -25.29 20.86 14.08
N SER A 124 -24.84 20.56 15.30
CA SER A 124 -24.45 21.60 16.24
C SER A 124 -23.17 22.31 15.78
N LEU A 125 -22.98 23.55 16.20
CA LEU A 125 -21.76 24.32 15.92
C LEU A 125 -20.50 23.59 16.43
N ALA A 126 -20.60 22.93 17.60
CA ALA A 126 -19.50 22.15 18.16
C ALA A 126 -19.14 20.94 17.29
N LEU A 127 -20.13 20.25 16.71
CA LEU A 127 -19.89 19.15 15.80
C LEU A 127 -19.30 19.64 14.47
N ALA A 128 -19.77 20.79 13.97
CA ALA A 128 -19.21 21.42 12.76
C ALA A 128 -17.73 21.76 12.93
N ASP A 129 -17.37 22.43 14.03
CA ASP A 129 -15.99 22.77 14.36
C ASP A 129 -15.11 21.51 14.53
N HIS A 130 -15.65 20.45 15.15
CA HIS A 130 -14.95 19.17 15.25
C HIS A 130 -14.63 18.56 13.87
N TYR A 131 -15.61 18.53 12.96
CA TYR A 131 -15.39 18.02 11.59
C TYR A 131 -14.35 18.85 10.85
N GLN A 132 -14.43 20.18 10.92
CA GLN A 132 -13.47 21.04 10.24
C GLN A 132 -12.04 20.81 10.76
N LYS A 133 -11.85 20.70 12.08
CA LYS A 133 -10.55 20.34 12.67
C LYS A 133 -10.05 18.98 12.18
N CYS A 134 -10.94 18.01 12.00
CA CYS A 134 -10.58 16.69 11.47
C CYS A 134 -10.16 16.77 10.00
N ILE A 135 -10.89 17.52 9.16
CA ILE A 135 -10.57 17.78 7.75
C ILE A 135 -9.21 18.47 7.64
N ASP A 136 -8.97 19.55 8.38
CA ASP A 136 -7.68 20.27 8.37
C ASP A 136 -6.50 19.39 8.73
N ARG A 137 -6.67 18.51 9.72
CA ARG A 137 -5.64 17.55 10.13
C ARG A 137 -5.42 16.50 9.04
N ALA A 138 -6.48 16.02 8.39
CA ALA A 138 -6.38 15.06 7.29
C ALA A 138 -5.71 15.67 6.06
N HIS A 139 -6.11 16.89 5.68
CA HIS A 139 -5.53 17.65 4.59
C HIS A 139 -4.02 17.91 4.81
N ARG A 140 -3.62 18.35 6.01
CA ARG A 140 -2.19 18.51 6.34
C ARG A 140 -1.40 17.20 6.22
N ARG A 141 -1.96 16.07 6.67
CA ARG A 141 -1.31 14.75 6.50
C ARG A 141 -1.21 14.34 5.04
N TYR A 142 -2.21 14.68 4.22
CA TYR A 142 -2.18 14.44 2.78
C TYR A 142 -1.06 15.21 2.09
N LEU A 143 -0.99 16.52 2.32
CA LEU A 143 0.08 17.36 1.75
C LEU A 143 1.46 16.93 2.24
N SER A 144 1.60 16.56 3.52
CA SER A 144 2.85 16.05 4.06
C SER A 144 3.33 14.77 3.37
N ALA A 145 2.41 13.82 3.09
CA ALA A 145 2.75 12.59 2.37
C ALA A 145 3.19 12.86 0.92
N LEU A 146 2.50 13.75 0.21
CA LEU A 146 2.89 14.16 -1.15
C LEU A 146 4.26 14.86 -1.15
N LYS A 147 4.50 15.74 -0.19
CA LYS A 147 5.78 16.45 -0.04
C LYS A 147 6.93 15.46 0.22
N ALA A 148 6.73 14.51 1.14
CA ALA A 148 7.73 13.48 1.42
C ALA A 148 8.07 12.65 0.18
N LEU A 149 7.07 12.26 -0.63
CA LEU A 149 7.28 11.55 -1.88
C LEU A 149 8.10 12.39 -2.89
N ALA A 150 7.80 13.68 -3.02
CA ALA A 150 8.55 14.59 -3.87
C ALA A 150 9.99 14.80 -3.38
N GLU A 151 10.20 14.89 -2.07
CA GLU A 151 11.53 15.02 -1.45
C GLU A 151 12.39 13.78 -1.69
N VAL A 152 11.86 12.57 -1.50
CA VAL A 152 12.57 11.31 -1.80
C VAL A 152 12.99 11.25 -3.27
N ARG A 153 12.10 11.62 -4.19
CA ARG A 153 12.41 11.66 -5.62
C ARG A 153 13.54 12.64 -5.95
N LYS A 154 13.50 13.84 -5.36
CA LYS A 154 14.57 14.83 -5.54
C LYS A 154 15.92 14.32 -5.02
N LEU A 155 15.93 13.65 -3.88
CA LEU A 155 17.13 13.04 -3.31
C LEU A 155 17.68 11.94 -4.23
N ASN A 156 16.82 11.05 -4.73
CA ASN A 156 17.21 9.97 -5.65
C ASN A 156 17.89 10.51 -6.92
N VAL A 157 17.31 11.54 -7.56
CA VAL A 157 17.91 12.18 -8.75
C VAL A 157 19.27 12.78 -8.42
N THR A 158 19.39 13.46 -7.26
CA THR A 158 20.65 14.09 -6.84
C THR A 158 21.75 13.06 -6.62
N VAL A 159 21.42 11.92 -6.00
CA VAL A 159 22.36 10.81 -5.80
C VAL A 159 22.83 10.24 -7.13
N GLN A 160 21.92 9.99 -8.07
CA GLN A 160 22.27 9.48 -9.41
C GLN A 160 23.22 10.43 -10.16
N LEU A 161 22.93 11.74 -10.14
CA LEU A 161 23.80 12.75 -10.76
C LEU A 161 25.19 12.80 -10.12
N ASN A 162 25.28 12.66 -8.80
CA ASN A 162 26.56 12.65 -8.09
C ASN A 162 27.41 11.41 -8.39
N ILE A 163 26.78 10.24 -8.53
CA ILE A 163 27.47 8.99 -8.91
C ILE A 163 27.99 9.12 -10.35
N ALA A 164 27.16 9.59 -11.28
CA ALA A 164 27.56 9.80 -12.67
C ALA A 164 28.77 10.74 -12.79
N ARG A 165 28.77 11.87 -12.07
CA ARG A 165 29.91 12.80 -12.05
C ARG A 165 31.19 12.16 -11.51
N LYS A 166 31.11 11.33 -10.46
CA LYS A 166 32.29 10.62 -9.93
C LYS A 166 32.86 9.60 -10.91
N GLN A 167 32.01 8.87 -11.63
CA GLN A 167 32.46 7.89 -12.63
C GLN A 167 33.22 8.53 -13.79
N VAL A 168 32.77 9.68 -14.28
CA VAL A 168 33.48 10.44 -15.33
C VAL A 168 34.86 10.89 -14.84
N ASN A 169 34.97 11.33 -13.59
CA ASN A 169 36.25 11.75 -13.02
C ASN A 169 37.25 10.58 -12.86
N VAL A 170 36.77 9.37 -12.54
CA VAL A 170 37.62 8.17 -12.44
C VAL A 170 38.07 7.68 -13.82
N ALA A 171 37.17 7.68 -14.81
CA ALA A 171 37.51 7.29 -16.19
C ALA A 171 38.47 8.29 -16.86
N GLY A 172 38.31 9.59 -16.60
CA GLY A 172 39.25 10.62 -17.09
C GLY A 172 40.64 10.52 -16.46
N ALA A 173 40.75 10.05 -15.21
CA ALA A 173 42.03 9.82 -14.55
C ALA A 173 42.76 8.55 -15.05
N ALA A 174 42.01 7.53 -15.48
CA ALA A 174 42.59 6.29 -16.02
C ALA A 174 43.01 6.38 -17.50
N ALA A 175 42.47 7.35 -18.26
CA ALA A 175 42.82 7.58 -19.67
C ALA A 175 44.03 8.53 -19.87
N GLY A 176 44.67 8.96 -18.78
CA GLY A 176 45.77 9.94 -18.78
C GLY A 176 47.17 9.38 -18.46
N VAL A 177 47.39 8.07 -18.61
CA VAL A 177 48.70 7.40 -18.46
C VAL A 177 49.03 6.65 -19.74
#